data_AF-A0A142CTJ2-F1
#
_entry.id   AF-A0A142CTJ2-F1
#
_cell.length_a   1.000
_cell.length_b   1.000
_cell.length_c   1.000
_cell.angle_alpha   90.00
_cell.angle_beta   90.00
_cell.angle_gamma   90.00
#
_symmetry.space_group_name_H-M   'P 1'
#
loop_
_entity.id
_entity.type
_entity.pdbx_description
1 polymer ?
#
loop_
_entity_poly.entity_id
_entity_poly.type
_entity_poly.pdbx_seq_one_letter_code
_entity_poly.pdbx_strand_id
1 'polypeptide(L)' 'MKKVFEGKGTFVEYEEEKVKLENGHELTHRRENPMELWWKLKEAIKGKKVKIVAYELEESED' A
#
# COMPACT_ATOMS: atom_id res chain seq x y z
N MET A 1 -9.75 9.46 22.76
CA MET A 1 -9.98 9.21 21.31
C MET A 1 -10.56 7.82 21.14
N LYS A 2 -11.59 7.62 20.29
CA LYS A 2 -12.15 6.29 19.99
C LYS A 2 -11.43 5.69 18.79
N LYS A 3 -11.01 4.43 18.89
CA LYS A 3 -10.43 3.67 17.77
C LYS A 3 -11.54 3.32 16.78
N VAL A 4 -11.37 3.71 15.51
CA VAL A 4 -12.35 3.46 14.42
C VAL A 4 -11.86 2.44 13.40
N PHE A 5 -10.56 2.14 13.41
CA PHE A 5 -9.90 1.19 12.52
C PHE A 5 -8.59 0.74 13.16
N GLU A 6 -8.24 -0.53 12.99
CA GLU A 6 -6.93 -1.11 13.32
C GLU A 6 -6.69 -2.29 12.38
N GLY A 7 -5.48 -2.39 11.84
CA GLY A 7 -5.06 -3.47 10.96
C GLY A 7 -3.55 -3.45 10.78
N LYS A 8 -2.97 -4.62 10.53
CA LYS A 8 -1.54 -4.84 10.30
C LYS A 8 -1.36 -5.43 8.90
N GLY A 9 -0.44 -4.90 8.12
CA GLY A 9 -0.09 -5.43 6.80
C GLY A 9 0.33 -4.36 5.81
N THR A 10 0.53 -4.79 4.57
CA THR A 10 0.95 -3.94 3.46
C THR A 10 -0.24 -3.14 2.93
N PHE A 11 -0.06 -1.83 2.79
CA PHE A 11 -1.10 -0.94 2.25
C PHE A 11 -1.07 -0.87 0.71
N VAL A 12 0.12 -0.95 0.12
CA VAL A 12 0.35 -0.90 -1.32
C VAL A 12 1.46 -1.89 -1.64
N GLU A 13 1.22 -2.78 -2.59
CA GLU A 13 2.26 -3.61 -3.19
C GLU A 13 2.88 -2.89 -4.37
N TYR A 14 4.20 -3.03 -4.48
CA TYR A 14 4.99 -2.49 -5.57
C TYR A 14 5.46 -3.64 -6.46
N GLU A 15 5.07 -3.61 -7.72
CA GLU A 15 5.60 -4.50 -8.74
C GLU A 15 6.46 -3.69 -9.70
N GLU A 16 7.69 -4.15 -9.94
CA GLU A 16 8.57 -3.59 -10.96
C GLU A 16 8.80 -4.63 -12.06
N GLU A 17 8.49 -4.25 -13.30
CA GLU A 17 8.71 -5.08 -14.47
C GLU A 17 9.63 -4.37 -15.46
N LYS A 18 10.65 -5.07 -15.95
CA LYS A 18 11.49 -4.56 -17.04
C LYS A 18 10.87 -4.92 -18.38
N VAL A 19 10.44 -3.90 -19.11
CA VAL A 19 9.80 -4.04 -20.42
C VAL A 19 10.78 -3.63 -21.50
N LYS A 20 10.93 -4.48 -22.52
CA LYS A 20 11.69 -4.14 -23.74
C LYS A 20 10.78 -3.46 -24.73
N LEU A 21 11.18 -2.28 -25.18
CA LEU A 21 10.50 -1.52 -26.23
C LEU A 21 10.98 -2.01 -27.61
N GLU A 22 10.16 -1.82 -28.65
CA GLU A 22 10.47 -2.26 -30.03
C GLU A 22 11.77 -1.64 -30.59
N ASN A 23 12.19 -0.49 -30.08
CA ASN A 23 13.44 0.19 -30.43
C ASN A 23 14.68 -0.35 -29.68
N GLY A 24 14.53 -1.44 -28.91
CA GLY A 24 15.62 -2.11 -28.19
C GLY A 24 15.98 -1.48 -26.85
N HIS A 25 15.26 -0.43 -26.40
CA HIS A 25 15.47 0.17 -25.08
C HIS A 25 14.72 -0.62 -24.00
N GLU A 26 15.24 -0.60 -22.77
CA GLU A 26 14.59 -1.18 -21.58
C GLU A 26 13.97 -0.08 -20.72
N LEU A 27 12.72 -0.29 -20.29
CA LEU A 27 11.99 0.59 -19.38
C LEU A 27 11.65 -0.20 -18.10
N THR A 28 11.87 0.41 -16.94
CA THR A 28 11.34 -0.14 -15.67
C THR A 28 9.94 0.41 -15.46
N HIS A 29 8.94 -0.46 -15.61
CA HIS A 29 7.56 -0.14 -15.34
C HIS A 29 7.26 -0.46 -13.87
N ARG A 30 6.90 0.57 -13.10
CA ARG A 30 6.51 0.41 -11.70
C ARG A 30 5.00 0.52 -11.58
N ARG A 31 4.38 -0.51 -10.98
CA ARG A 31 2.95 -0.57 -10.71
C ARG A 31 2.71 -0.58 -9.20
N GLU A 32 1.78 0.27 -8.77
CA GLU A 32 1.25 0.27 -7.41
C GLU A 32 -0.10 -0.44 -7.39
N ASN A 33 -0.20 -1.52 -6.61
CA ASN A 33 -1.45 -2.24 -6.40
C ASN A 33 -1.90 -1.98 -4.95
N PRO A 34 -2.96 -1.17 -4.74
CA PRO A 34 -3.46 -0.92 -3.40
C PRO A 34 -4.10 -2.17 -2.82
N MET A 35 -3.64 -2.57 -1.64
CA MET A 35 -4.09 -3.80 -0.97
C MET A 35 -5.46 -3.64 -0.32
N GLU A 36 -6.07 -4.78 0.04
CA GLU A 36 -7.37 -4.81 0.72
C GLU A 36 -7.37 -3.94 2.00
N LEU A 37 -6.25 -3.89 2.72
CA LEU A 37 -6.07 -3.10 3.94
C LEU A 37 -6.30 -1.60 3.69
N TRP A 38 -5.84 -1.09 2.54
CA TRP A 38 -6.06 0.30 2.13
C TRP A 38 -7.54 0.60 1.90
N TRP A 39 -8.27 -0.31 1.26
CA TRP A 39 -9.70 -0.16 1.03
C TRP A 39 -10.49 -0.17 2.34
N LYS A 40 -10.15 -1.08 3.26
CA LYS A 40 -10.77 -1.14 4.60
C LYS A 40 -10.53 0.13 5.39
N LEU A 41 -9.30 0.68 5.36
CA LEU A 41 -9.01 1.97 6.00
C LEU A 41 -9.84 3.10 5.38
N LYS A 42 -9.85 3.20 4.03
CA LYS A 42 -10.58 4.26 3.31
C LYS A 42 -12.07 4.28 3.68
N GLU A 43 -12.72 3.12 3.67
CA GLU A 43 -14.13 3.03 4.04
C GLU A 43 -14.34 3.35 5.54
N ALA A 44 -13.43 2.92 6.42
CA ALA A 44 -13.55 3.20 7.85
C ALA A 44 -13.46 4.71 8.20
N ILE A 45 -12.69 5.49 7.44
CA ILE A 45 -12.47 6.93 7.70
C ILE A 45 -13.38 7.86 6.87
N LYS A 46 -14.12 7.32 5.90
CA LYS A 46 -14.95 8.08 4.98
C LYS A 46 -15.93 9.00 5.71
N GLY A 47 -15.86 10.30 5.41
CA GLY A 47 -16.70 11.34 6.01
C GLY A 47 -16.40 11.68 7.48
N LYS A 48 -15.29 11.18 8.04
CA LYS A 48 -14.91 11.40 9.45
C LYS A 48 -13.67 12.28 9.55
N LYS A 49 -13.64 13.17 10.54
CA LYS A 49 -12.41 13.88 10.94
C LYS A 49 -11.57 12.97 11.84
N VAL A 50 -10.44 12.48 11.35
CA VAL A 50 -9.61 11.47 12.05
C VAL A 50 -8.15 11.90 12.16
N LYS A 51 -7.44 11.31 13.13
CA LYS A 51 -5.97 11.26 13.19
C LYS A 51 -5.56 9.82 12.91
N ILE A 52 -4.67 9.61 11.92
CA ILE A 52 -4.11 8.29 11.59
C ILE A 52 -2.70 8.22 12.18
N VAL A 53 -2.39 7.12 12.85
CA VAL A 53 -1.05 6.79 13.35
C VAL A 53 -0.69 5.43 12.78
N ALA A 54 0.44 5.34 12.09
CA ALA A 54 0.94 4.11 11.50
C ALA A 54 2.36 3.86 12.03
N TYR A 55 2.71 2.58 12.15
CA TYR A 55 4.03 2.12 12.55
C TYR A 55 4.54 1.18 11.47
N GLU A 56 5.84 1.26 11.18
CA GLU A 56 6.51 0.27 10.35
C GLU A 56 6.59 -1.05 11.12
N LEU A 57 6.41 -2.15 10.40
CA LEU A 57 6.48 -3.49 10.97
C LEU A 57 7.85 -4.02 10.62
N GLU A 58 8.67 -4.30 11.62
CA GLU A 58 9.89 -5.06 11.40
C GLU A 58 9.51 -6.46 10.88
N GLU A 59 10.18 -6.92 9.82
CA GLU A 59 10.09 -8.32 9.41
C GLU A 59 10.66 -9.15 10.55
N SER A 60 9.80 -9.78 11.34
CA SER A 60 10.24 -10.78 12.30
C SER A 60 10.78 -11.97 11.50
N GLU A 61 12.10 -12.13 11.51
CA GLU A 61 12.80 -13.36 11.14
C GLU A 61 12.33 -14.47 12.10
N ASP A 62 11.25 -15.17 11.75
CA ASP A 62 10.84 -16.44 12.39
C ASP A 62 11.17 -17.61 11.46
#